data_AF-A0A964AEZ3-F1
#
_entry.id   AF-A0A964AEZ3-F1
#
_cell.length_a   1.000
_cell.length_b   1.000
_cell.length_c   1.000
_cell.angle_alpha   90.00
_cell.angle_beta   90.00
_cell.angle_gamma   90.00
#
_symmetry.space_group_name_H-M   'P 1'
#
loop_
_entity.id
_entity.type
_entity.pdbx_description
1 polymer ?
#
loop_
_entity_poly.entity_id
_entity_poly.type
_entity_poly.pdbx_seq_one_letter_code
_entity_poly.pdbx_strand_id
1 'polypeptide(L)'
;MLCLTMVAASLAAEPSVLNIPPVRLTQEDEPGDTPATTAPAAGSADPERSRDYLMEVNTRGRYLFVPNSIIDIWYFNGTDDGGNHLDRPFAHGYAVGLEYVIRNRSNDNGIFYFEYWGNLMDEGYWDDRESDGNPVYTNGEYMVPNRFGVIAFGANYAYELHATKWLSFMFGAGLGLGLTIGELQSWEMADDGTPAYEVYETGVPPDGTVVPLNDGSGTLPVPLVDINAGVKFNINDRASIRLEGGLHTLFYGGAAVGVVF
;
A
#
# COMPACT_ATOMS: atom_id res chain seq x y z
N MET A 1 11.03 -10.23 22.08
CA MET A 1 11.44 -8.88 21.64
C MET A 1 12.46 -8.99 20.50
N LEU A 2 12.00 -9.27 19.28
CA LEU A 2 12.86 -9.44 18.10
C LEU A 2 12.80 -8.15 17.27
N CYS A 3 13.90 -7.41 17.23
CA CYS A 3 14.03 -6.20 16.45
C CYS A 3 14.22 -6.59 14.98
N LEU A 4 13.15 -6.52 14.18
CA LEU A 4 13.17 -6.81 12.75
C LEU A 4 13.86 -5.64 12.03
N THR A 5 15.18 -5.71 11.91
CA THR A 5 15.97 -4.75 11.14
C THR A 5 15.70 -4.98 9.65
N MET A 6 14.73 -4.26 9.08
CA MET A 6 14.57 -4.22 7.63
C MET A 6 15.76 -3.49 7.01
N VAL A 7 16.60 -4.23 6.29
CA VAL A 7 17.64 -3.68 5.43
C VAL A 7 16.96 -3.02 4.24
N ALA A 8 16.97 -1.68 4.20
CA ALA A 8 16.56 -0.93 3.03
C ALA A 8 17.56 -1.18 1.88
N ALA A 9 17.15 -1.98 0.89
CA ALA A 9 17.88 -2.08 -0.37
C ALA A 9 17.67 -0.77 -1.16
N SER A 10 18.63 0.15 -1.04
CA SER A 10 18.77 1.32 -1.89
C SER A 10 19.14 0.89 -3.32
N LEU A 11 18.14 0.70 -4.17
CA LEU A 11 18.33 0.66 -5.63
C LEU A 11 18.25 2.09 -6.16
N ALA A 12 19.40 2.78 -6.12
CA ALA A 12 19.60 3.99 -6.90
C ALA A 12 19.78 3.58 -8.37
N ALA A 13 18.72 3.68 -9.16
CA ALA A 13 18.82 3.60 -10.60
C ALA A 13 19.36 4.95 -11.12
N GLU A 14 20.63 4.99 -11.52
CA GLU A 14 21.18 6.12 -12.26
C GLU A 14 20.57 6.14 -13.68
N PRO A 15 19.96 7.25 -14.12
CA PRO A 15 19.54 7.36 -15.51
C PRO A 15 20.79 7.45 -16.39
N SER A 16 20.99 6.43 -17.23
CA SER A 16 21.99 6.46 -18.29
C SER A 16 21.64 7.55 -19.29
N VAL A 17 22.32 8.70 -19.20
CA VAL A 17 22.23 9.77 -20.19
C VAL A 17 22.91 9.27 -21.47
N LEU A 18 22.10 8.92 -22.47
CA LEU A 18 22.58 8.59 -23.81
C LEU A 18 23.15 9.88 -24.43
N ASN A 19 24.46 10.05 -24.33
CA ASN A 19 25.20 11.18 -24.90
C ASN A 19 25.33 11.00 -26.42
N ILE A 20 24.33 11.45 -27.17
CA ILE A 20 24.40 11.53 -28.63
C ILE A 20 25.15 12.84 -28.97
N PRO A 21 26.36 12.78 -29.57
CA PRO A 21 27.05 14.00 -29.98
C PRO A 21 26.25 14.69 -31.10
N PRO A 22 26.15 16.03 -31.09
CA PRO A 22 25.46 16.74 -32.16
C PRO A 22 26.23 16.59 -33.48
N VAL A 23 25.52 16.13 -34.51
CA VAL A 23 25.99 16.19 -35.90
C VAL A 23 26.07 17.66 -36.30
N ARG A 24 27.30 18.16 -36.41
CA ARG A 24 27.61 19.52 -36.85
C ARG A 24 27.53 19.57 -38.38
N LEU A 25 26.43 20.08 -38.93
CA LEU A 25 26.39 20.47 -40.34
C LEU A 25 27.15 21.79 -40.47
N THR A 26 28.34 21.74 -41.08
CA THR A 26 29.07 22.92 -41.54
C THR A 26 28.36 23.49 -42.76
N GLN A 27 27.61 24.58 -42.55
CA GLN A 27 27.14 25.47 -43.60
C GLN A 27 28.24 26.52 -43.84
N GLU A 28 28.76 26.58 -45.06
CA GLU A 28 29.68 27.63 -45.51
C GLU A 28 28.90 28.94 -45.67
N ASP A 29 29.29 29.97 -44.91
CA ASP A 29 28.85 31.36 -45.13
C ASP A 29 30.00 32.15 -45.76
N GLU A 30 29.73 32.78 -46.90
CA GLU A 30 30.51 33.88 -47.49
C GLU A 30 29.74 35.20 -47.29
N PRO A 31 30.43 36.36 -47.31
CA PRO A 31 30.08 37.53 -46.50
C PRO A 31 29.29 38.61 -47.25
N GLY A 32 28.47 39.36 -46.52
CA GLY A 32 27.79 40.57 -47.03
C GLY A 32 27.46 41.57 -45.92
N ASP A 33 28.23 42.65 -45.85
CA ASP A 33 28.06 43.85 -45.02
C ASP A 33 26.75 44.60 -45.28
N THR A 34 26.01 45.02 -44.23
CA THR A 34 25.80 46.43 -43.76
C THR A 34 24.66 46.55 -42.70
N PRO A 35 24.61 47.63 -41.88
CA PRO A 35 24.11 47.57 -40.50
C PRO A 35 22.70 48.16 -40.22
N ALA A 36 22.14 47.68 -39.10
CA ALA A 36 21.23 48.26 -38.11
C ALA A 36 19.94 49.01 -38.54
N THR A 37 18.79 48.51 -38.06
CA THR A 37 17.64 49.33 -37.67
C THR A 37 16.98 48.71 -36.44
N THR A 38 16.84 49.52 -35.39
CA THR A 38 16.34 49.13 -34.06
C THR A 38 14.83 49.43 -33.94
N ALA A 39 14.06 48.48 -33.37
CA ALA A 39 12.90 48.65 -32.45
C ALA A 39 11.80 47.58 -32.69
N PRO A 40 10.88 47.30 -31.75
CA PRO A 40 10.97 47.25 -30.28
C PRO A 40 10.69 45.81 -29.75
N ALA A 41 10.85 45.61 -28.44
CA ALA A 41 10.59 44.36 -27.74
C ALA A 41 9.15 43.84 -27.97
N ALA A 42 9.02 42.70 -28.64
CA ALA A 42 7.87 41.82 -28.51
C ALA A 42 8.27 40.74 -27.52
N GLY A 43 7.70 40.79 -26.31
CA GLY A 43 7.72 39.65 -25.43
C GLY A 43 7.18 38.45 -26.19
N SER A 44 8.05 37.49 -26.49
CA SER A 44 7.60 36.13 -26.66
C SER A 44 7.03 35.75 -25.30
N ALA A 45 5.72 35.94 -25.16
CA ALA A 45 4.95 35.13 -24.25
C ALA A 45 5.42 33.69 -24.51
N ASP A 46 6.14 33.15 -23.53
CA ASP A 46 6.46 31.73 -23.45
C ASP A 46 5.20 30.98 -23.89
N PRO A 47 5.27 30.05 -24.86
CA PRO A 47 4.08 29.36 -25.33
C PRO A 47 3.35 28.85 -24.09
N GLU A 48 2.08 29.20 -23.97
CA GLU A 48 1.17 28.71 -22.95
C GLU A 48 1.55 27.27 -22.64
N ARG A 49 2.11 27.06 -21.45
CA ARG A 49 2.36 25.73 -20.93
C ARG A 49 0.97 25.17 -20.63
N SER A 50 0.28 24.73 -21.69
CA SER A 50 -1.00 24.02 -21.63
C SER A 50 -0.72 22.81 -20.77
N ARG A 51 -1.10 22.94 -19.51
CA ARG A 51 -0.99 21.86 -18.54
C ARG A 51 -2.11 20.89 -18.89
N ASP A 52 -1.83 20.00 -19.83
CA ASP A 52 -2.74 18.96 -20.31
C ASP A 52 -2.87 17.82 -19.27
N TYR A 53 -3.21 18.16 -18.03
CA TYR A 53 -3.48 17.19 -16.97
C TYR A 53 -4.98 17.09 -16.74
N LEU A 54 -5.49 15.86 -16.67
CA LEU A 54 -6.84 15.60 -16.18
C LEU A 54 -6.75 15.24 -14.70
N MET A 55 -7.69 15.75 -13.91
CA MET A 55 -7.76 15.48 -12.48
C MET A 55 -8.95 14.55 -12.22
N GLU A 56 -8.80 13.66 -11.25
CA GLU A 56 -9.87 12.73 -10.89
C GLU A 56 -9.91 12.56 -9.37
N VAL A 57 -11.12 12.63 -8.81
CA VAL A 57 -11.37 12.38 -7.38
C VAL A 57 -12.21 11.11 -7.27
N ASN A 58 -11.68 10.16 -6.52
CA ASN A 58 -12.23 8.82 -6.36
C ASN A 58 -12.58 8.54 -4.90
N THR A 59 -13.69 7.84 -4.68
CA THR A 59 -13.91 7.06 -3.46
C THR A 59 -13.45 5.62 -3.72
N ARG A 60 -12.72 5.02 -2.78
CA ARG A 60 -12.21 3.65 -2.91
C ARG A 60 -12.61 2.77 -1.73
N GLY A 61 -12.85 1.50 -2.03
CA GLY A 61 -13.11 0.44 -1.06
C GLY A 61 -12.30 -0.80 -1.42
N ARG A 62 -11.65 -1.40 -0.42
CA ARG A 62 -10.80 -2.60 -0.58
C ARG A 62 -11.13 -3.61 0.50
N TYR A 63 -11.06 -4.88 0.14
CA TYR A 63 -11.00 -6.00 1.07
C TYR A 63 -9.54 -6.44 1.17
N LEU A 64 -9.00 -6.45 2.38
CA LEU A 64 -7.61 -6.78 2.69
C LEU A 64 -7.56 -8.18 3.30
N PHE A 65 -6.57 -8.99 2.95
CA PHE A 65 -6.40 -10.32 3.52
C PHE A 65 -4.96 -10.81 3.43
N VAL A 66 -4.62 -11.79 4.26
CA VAL A 66 -3.40 -12.59 4.12
C VAL A 66 -3.80 -14.03 3.79
N PRO A 67 -3.40 -14.57 2.64
CA PRO A 67 -3.64 -15.98 2.31
C PRO A 67 -3.07 -16.91 3.39
N ASN A 68 -3.82 -17.94 3.79
CA ASN A 68 -3.36 -18.93 4.77
C ASN A 68 -2.03 -19.56 4.36
N SER A 69 -1.80 -19.82 3.07
CA SER A 69 -0.53 -20.36 2.56
C SER A 69 0.72 -19.52 2.90
N ILE A 70 0.54 -18.23 3.19
CA ILE A 70 1.64 -17.34 3.62
C ILE A 70 1.78 -17.37 5.14
N ILE A 71 0.66 -17.36 5.86
CA ILE A 71 0.63 -17.40 7.33
C ILE A 71 1.16 -18.76 7.84
N ASP A 72 0.82 -19.85 7.16
CA ASP A 72 1.17 -21.23 7.51
C ASP A 72 2.67 -21.50 7.52
N ILE A 73 3.48 -20.59 6.96
CA ILE A 73 4.95 -20.65 7.05
C ILE A 73 5.41 -20.37 8.49
N TRP A 74 4.70 -19.50 9.20
CA TRP A 74 5.09 -18.96 10.51
C TRP A 74 4.19 -19.39 11.65
N TYR A 75 2.95 -19.76 11.36
CA TYR A 75 1.97 -20.13 12.38
C TYR A 75 1.35 -21.49 12.07
N PHE A 76 0.97 -22.20 13.11
CA PHE A 76 0.16 -23.41 12.98
C PHE A 76 -1.28 -23.06 12.59
N ASN A 77 -1.96 -24.02 11.98
CA ASN A 77 -3.38 -23.95 11.69
C ASN A 77 -4.07 -25.16 12.31
N GLY A 78 -4.37 -25.06 13.60
CA GLY A 78 -5.15 -26.04 14.34
C GLY A 78 -4.71 -27.49 14.19
N THR A 79 -5.69 -28.36 13.92
CA THR A 79 -5.60 -29.83 14.02
C THR A 79 -4.73 -30.51 12.96
N ASP A 80 -4.36 -29.82 11.89
CA ASP A 80 -3.69 -30.44 10.74
C ASP A 80 -2.24 -30.85 11.04
N ASP A 81 -1.62 -30.27 12.06
CA ASP A 81 -0.21 -30.49 12.43
C ASP A 81 -0.03 -31.04 13.85
N GLY A 82 -1.07 -31.63 14.45
CA GLY A 82 -1.03 -32.12 15.84
C GLY A 82 -1.03 -31.01 16.90
N GLY A 83 -1.38 -29.78 16.49
CA GLY A 83 -1.42 -28.61 17.35
C GLY A 83 -2.71 -28.41 18.11
N ASN A 84 -2.88 -27.20 18.67
CA ASN A 84 -4.06 -26.81 19.43
C ASN A 84 -5.35 -27.11 18.63
N HIS A 85 -6.42 -27.50 19.31
CA HIS A 85 -7.71 -27.89 18.71
C HIS A 85 -8.51 -26.71 18.16
N LEU A 86 -7.99 -25.49 18.29
CA LEU A 86 -8.62 -24.26 17.83
C LEU A 86 -8.10 -23.87 16.45
N ASP A 87 -9.02 -23.55 15.55
CA ASP A 87 -8.69 -23.00 14.24
C ASP A 87 -8.10 -21.60 14.38
N ARG A 88 -7.05 -21.30 13.62
CA ARG A 88 -6.45 -19.96 13.60
C ARG A 88 -7.42 -18.97 12.93
N PRO A 89 -7.65 -17.77 13.51
CA PRO A 89 -8.48 -16.75 12.88
C PRO A 89 -7.96 -16.33 11.50
N PHE A 90 -8.88 -15.89 10.65
CA PHE A 90 -8.52 -15.40 9.32
C PHE A 90 -8.05 -13.95 9.38
N ALA A 91 -6.82 -13.69 8.94
CA ALA A 91 -6.26 -12.33 8.91
C ALA A 91 -6.83 -11.54 7.72
N HIS A 92 -7.86 -10.74 7.99
CA HIS A 92 -8.52 -9.90 6.99
C HIS A 92 -9.05 -8.57 7.56
N GLY A 93 -9.37 -7.66 6.64
CA GLY A 93 -9.86 -6.33 6.96
C GLY A 93 -10.50 -5.65 5.76
N TYR A 94 -10.84 -4.39 5.93
CA TYR A 94 -11.30 -3.53 4.84
C TYR A 94 -10.56 -2.20 4.88
N ALA A 95 -10.44 -1.55 3.72
CA ALA A 95 -10.03 -0.16 3.64
C ALA A 95 -11.07 0.65 2.89
N VAL A 96 -11.37 1.85 3.39
CA VAL A 96 -12.25 2.83 2.72
C VAL A 96 -11.59 4.18 2.72
N GLY A 97 -11.63 4.89 1.60
CA GLY A 97 -10.88 6.13 1.48
C GLY A 97 -11.20 6.96 0.26
N LEU A 98 -10.41 8.01 0.12
CA LEU A 98 -10.40 8.94 -0.99
C LEU A 98 -9.08 8.83 -1.74
N GLU A 99 -9.17 9.07 -3.03
CA GLU A 99 -8.03 9.12 -3.93
C GLU A 99 -8.14 10.36 -4.82
N TYR A 100 -6.99 11.00 -5.04
CA TYR A 100 -6.82 12.10 -5.97
C TYR A 100 -5.80 11.71 -7.03
N VAL A 101 -6.21 11.74 -8.30
CA VAL A 101 -5.41 11.30 -9.43
C VAL A 101 -5.07 12.49 -10.32
N ILE A 102 -3.80 12.61 -10.67
CA ILE A 102 -3.29 13.52 -11.69
C ILE A 102 -2.91 12.65 -12.88
N ARG A 103 -3.68 12.76 -13.96
CA ARG A 103 -3.47 11.99 -15.18
C ARG A 103 -2.67 12.81 -16.17
N ASN A 104 -1.57 12.24 -16.67
CA ASN A 104 -0.79 12.80 -17.76
C ASN A 104 -1.23 12.17 -19.10
N ARG A 105 -1.08 12.90 -20.20
CA ARG A 105 -1.33 12.36 -21.55
C ARG A 105 -0.43 11.18 -21.92
N SER A 106 0.71 11.03 -21.26
CA SER A 106 1.68 9.95 -21.50
C SER A 106 1.32 8.62 -20.82
N ASN A 107 0.04 8.40 -20.46
CA ASN A 107 -0.45 7.24 -19.72
C ASN A 107 0.03 7.12 -18.25
N ASP A 108 0.82 8.09 -17.79
CA ASP A 108 1.35 8.12 -16.43
C ASP A 108 0.37 8.85 -15.49
N ASN A 109 0.03 8.20 -14.39
CA ASN A 109 -0.92 8.69 -13.41
C ASN A 109 -0.24 8.79 -12.04
N GLY A 110 -0.24 9.99 -11.46
CA GLY A 110 0.11 10.20 -10.06
C GLY A 110 -1.15 10.06 -9.21
N ILE A 111 -1.15 9.14 -8.25
CA ILE A 111 -2.31 8.81 -7.43
C ILE A 111 -1.96 9.09 -5.97
N PHE A 112 -2.72 9.95 -5.30
CA PHE A 112 -2.57 10.22 -3.87
C PHE A 112 -3.78 9.67 -3.13
N TYR A 113 -3.58 9.03 -1.99
CA TYR A 113 -4.68 8.45 -1.24
C TYR A 113 -4.64 8.78 0.24
N PHE A 114 -5.83 8.77 0.82
CA PHE A 114 -6.08 8.81 2.25
C PHE A 114 -7.20 7.83 2.57
N GLU A 115 -6.99 6.94 3.52
CA GLU A 115 -7.94 5.89 3.83
C GLU A 115 -7.89 5.45 5.29
N TYR A 116 -8.97 4.80 5.70
CA TYR A 116 -9.09 4.12 6.97
C TYR A 116 -9.15 2.61 6.72
N TRP A 117 -8.28 1.87 7.39
CA TRP A 117 -8.31 0.42 7.47
C TRP A 117 -9.01 -0.01 8.75
N GLY A 118 -10.06 -0.80 8.61
CA GLY A 118 -10.73 -1.49 9.70
C GLY A 118 -10.31 -2.94 9.76
N ASN A 119 -10.15 -3.46 10.98
CA ASN A 119 -9.95 -4.88 11.20
C ASN A 119 -11.28 -5.64 11.05
N LEU A 120 -11.24 -6.82 10.41
CA LEU A 120 -12.33 -7.80 10.40
C LEU A 120 -11.94 -9.12 11.06
N MET A 121 -10.68 -9.28 11.46
CA MET A 121 -10.15 -10.46 12.12
C MET A 121 -10.92 -10.73 13.41
N ASP A 122 -11.44 -11.94 13.52
CA ASP A 122 -12.04 -12.46 14.75
C ASP A 122 -10.97 -12.64 15.84
N GLU A 123 -11.42 -12.70 17.08
CA GLU A 123 -10.56 -13.15 18.18
C GLU A 123 -10.16 -14.62 18.01
N GLY A 124 -8.98 -14.97 18.50
CA GLY A 124 -8.56 -16.37 18.56
C GLY A 124 -7.09 -16.59 18.81
N TYR A 125 -6.72 -17.87 18.78
CA TYR A 125 -5.39 -18.35 19.16
C TYR A 125 -4.40 -18.32 17.98
N TRP A 126 -3.21 -17.82 18.23
CA TRP A 126 -2.10 -17.67 17.30
C TRP A 126 -0.86 -18.35 17.88
N ASP A 127 -0.44 -19.43 17.24
CA ASP A 127 0.66 -20.26 17.70
C ASP A 127 1.75 -20.31 16.64
N ASP A 128 2.96 -19.86 16.99
CA ASP A 128 4.07 -19.77 16.05
C ASP A 128 4.75 -21.13 15.83
N ARG A 129 5.37 -21.27 14.66
CA ARG A 129 6.16 -22.46 14.35
C ARG A 129 7.55 -22.32 14.96
N GLU A 130 7.81 -23.15 15.96
CA GLU A 130 9.11 -23.19 16.63
C GLU A 130 10.25 -23.55 15.66
N SER A 131 11.36 -22.82 15.81
CA SER A 131 12.54 -22.96 14.94
C SER A 131 13.41 -24.19 15.26
N ASP A 132 13.21 -24.81 16.41
CA ASP A 132 14.03 -25.91 16.92
C ASP A 132 13.49 -27.31 16.56
N GLY A 133 12.33 -27.37 15.90
CA GLY A 133 11.69 -28.60 15.44
C GLY A 133 10.92 -29.37 16.51
N ASN A 134 10.80 -28.85 17.75
CA ASN A 134 9.95 -29.41 18.79
C ASN A 134 8.73 -28.49 18.96
N PRO A 135 7.62 -28.76 18.27
CA PRO A 135 6.46 -27.88 18.37
C PRO A 135 5.90 -27.92 19.80
N VAL A 136 5.80 -26.73 20.40
CA VAL A 136 5.05 -26.50 21.62
C VAL A 136 3.74 -25.87 21.18
N TYR A 137 2.60 -26.46 21.56
CA TYR A 137 1.28 -26.04 21.06
C TYR A 137 0.44 -25.29 22.09
N THR A 138 1.10 -24.86 23.16
CA THR A 138 0.47 -24.28 24.36
C THR A 138 1.03 -22.90 24.69
N ASN A 139 2.10 -22.47 24.02
CA ASN A 139 2.79 -21.19 24.23
C ASN A 139 2.37 -20.09 23.24
N GLY A 140 1.51 -20.40 22.27
CA GLY A 140 0.86 -19.39 21.45
C GLY A 140 0.04 -18.37 22.25
N GLU A 141 -0.27 -17.26 21.59
CA GLU A 141 -0.97 -16.11 22.14
C GLU A 141 -2.45 -16.12 21.70
N TYR A 142 -3.36 -15.77 22.59
CA TYR A 142 -4.74 -15.44 22.20
C TYR A 142 -4.81 -13.96 21.86
N MET A 143 -5.35 -13.59 20.70
CA MET A 143 -5.43 -12.18 20.25
C MET A 143 -6.88 -11.72 20.13
N VAL A 144 -7.17 -10.53 20.65
CA VAL A 144 -8.50 -9.89 20.57
C VAL A 144 -8.34 -8.47 20.01
N PRO A 145 -8.78 -8.23 18.77
CA PRO A 145 -8.81 -6.89 18.22
C PRO A 145 -9.92 -6.04 18.84
N ASN A 146 -9.56 -4.94 19.50
CA ASN A 146 -10.51 -3.99 20.05
C ASN A 146 -10.43 -2.64 19.32
N ARG A 147 -11.34 -2.45 18.36
CA ARG A 147 -11.38 -1.25 17.48
C ARG A 147 -10.05 -0.96 16.78
N PHE A 148 -9.25 -2.01 16.56
CA PHE A 148 -7.97 -1.90 15.88
C PHE A 148 -8.15 -1.44 14.43
N GLY A 149 -7.32 -0.51 14.00
CA GLY A 149 -7.32 -0.02 12.64
C GLY A 149 -6.09 0.81 12.30
N VAL A 150 -6.04 1.29 11.06
CA VAL A 150 -4.93 2.11 10.56
C VAL A 150 -5.49 3.29 9.78
N ILE A 151 -5.00 4.51 10.03
CA ILE A 151 -5.21 5.63 9.11
C ILE A 151 -4.01 5.69 8.18
N ALA A 152 -4.24 5.51 6.89
CA ALA A 152 -3.21 5.40 5.88
C ALA A 152 -3.25 6.56 4.90
N PHE A 153 -2.08 7.04 4.50
CA PHE A 153 -1.93 8.00 3.41
C PHE A 153 -0.69 7.67 2.59
N GLY A 154 -0.71 7.99 1.30
CA GLY A 154 0.43 7.69 0.45
C GLY A 154 0.25 8.14 -0.99
N ALA A 155 1.20 7.72 -1.81
CA ALA A 155 1.24 8.04 -3.22
C ALA A 155 1.64 6.82 -4.05
N ASN A 156 0.95 6.61 -5.16
CA ASN A 156 1.22 5.60 -6.15
C ASN A 156 1.52 6.26 -7.50
N TYR A 157 2.41 5.64 -8.25
CA TYR A 157 2.60 5.89 -9.68
C TYR A 157 1.98 4.74 -10.45
N ALA A 158 1.08 5.03 -11.39
CA ALA A 158 0.42 4.02 -12.19
C ALA A 158 0.52 4.32 -13.68
N TYR A 159 0.77 3.28 -14.47
CA TYR A 159 0.78 3.30 -15.92
C TYR A 159 -0.54 2.74 -16.47
N GLU A 160 -1.18 3.46 -17.39
CA GLU A 160 -2.48 3.13 -17.97
C GLU A 160 -2.36 2.66 -19.43
N LEU A 161 -2.65 1.40 -19.69
CA LEU A 161 -2.74 0.84 -21.04
C LEU A 161 -4.17 0.96 -21.57
N HIS A 162 -4.39 1.88 -22.50
CA HIS A 162 -5.69 2.05 -23.15
C HIS A 162 -5.96 0.92 -24.16
N ALA A 163 -6.90 0.03 -23.83
CA ALA A 163 -7.35 -1.02 -24.74
C ALA A 163 -8.43 -0.50 -25.70
N THR A 164 -9.37 0.29 -25.17
CA THR A 164 -10.39 1.01 -25.95
C THR A 164 -10.66 2.38 -25.30
N LYS A 165 -11.53 3.20 -25.90
CA LYS A 165 -11.92 4.49 -25.31
C LYS A 165 -12.58 4.37 -23.93
N TRP A 166 -13.27 3.26 -23.68
CA TRP A 166 -14.01 3.03 -22.42
C TRP A 166 -13.32 2.04 -21.49
N LEU A 167 -12.22 1.40 -21.91
CA LEU A 167 -11.54 0.34 -21.17
C LEU A 167 -10.02 0.54 -21.17
N SER A 168 -9.43 0.59 -19.98
CA SER A 168 -7.99 0.63 -19.77
C SER A 168 -7.54 -0.43 -18.77
N PHE A 169 -6.32 -0.91 -18.92
CA PHE A 169 -5.62 -1.68 -17.89
C PHE A 169 -4.67 -0.74 -17.14
N MET A 170 -4.50 -0.94 -15.85
CA MET A 170 -3.63 -0.12 -15.01
C MET A 170 -2.68 -1.01 -14.22
N PHE A 171 -1.44 -0.56 -14.09
CA PHE A 171 -0.43 -1.19 -13.25
C PHE A 171 0.32 -0.09 -12.50
N GLY A 172 0.48 -0.23 -11.20
CA GLY A 172 1.13 0.80 -10.41
C GLY A 172 1.85 0.26 -9.20
N ALA A 173 2.69 1.11 -8.65
CA ALA A 173 3.36 0.86 -7.39
C ALA A 173 3.51 2.16 -6.63
N GLY A 174 3.66 2.07 -5.32
CA GLY A 174 3.75 3.23 -4.47
C GLY A 174 4.13 2.93 -3.05
N LEU A 175 4.21 4.00 -2.27
CA LEU A 175 4.58 3.97 -0.88
C LEU A 175 3.61 4.83 -0.09
N GLY A 176 3.42 4.46 1.17
CA GLY A 176 2.60 5.21 2.11
C GLY A 176 3.07 5.06 3.53
N LEU A 177 2.36 5.72 4.42
CA LEU A 177 2.51 5.62 5.86
C LEU A 177 1.14 5.37 6.47
N GLY A 178 1.09 4.40 7.37
CA GLY A 178 -0.04 4.07 8.21
C GLY A 178 0.21 4.52 9.63
N LEU A 179 -0.85 4.96 10.29
CA LEU A 179 -0.89 5.33 11.69
C LEU A 179 -1.84 4.38 12.41
N THR A 180 -1.30 3.52 13.28
CA THR A 180 -2.12 2.54 14.02
C THR A 180 -2.99 3.23 15.06
N ILE A 181 -4.25 2.80 15.13
CA ILE A 181 -5.23 3.27 16.11
C ILE A 181 -5.97 2.08 16.73
N GLY A 182 -6.57 2.29 17.90
CA GLY A 182 -7.23 1.23 18.65
C GLY A 182 -6.23 0.31 19.37
N GLU A 183 -6.72 -0.86 19.78
CA GLU A 183 -5.98 -1.80 20.61
C GLU A 183 -6.03 -3.20 20.01
N LEU A 184 -4.89 -3.89 20.04
CA LEU A 184 -4.82 -5.33 19.83
C LEU A 184 -4.39 -5.91 21.17
N GLN A 185 -5.27 -6.64 21.84
CA GLN A 185 -4.99 -7.24 23.13
C GLN A 185 -4.46 -8.65 22.89
N SER A 186 -3.43 -9.05 23.63
CA SER A 186 -2.88 -10.40 23.60
C SER A 186 -2.90 -11.02 25.00
N TRP A 187 -3.15 -12.32 25.05
CA TRP A 187 -3.04 -13.15 26.25
C TRP A 187 -1.95 -14.16 25.97
N GLU A 188 -0.98 -14.25 26.87
CA GLU A 188 0.06 -15.27 26.84
C GLU A 188 -0.31 -16.43 27.77
N MET A 189 0.46 -17.52 27.71
CA MET A 189 0.37 -18.63 28.67
C MET A 189 0.57 -18.11 30.10
N ALA A 190 -0.24 -18.59 31.05
CA ALA A 190 -0.11 -18.21 32.45
C ALA A 190 1.17 -18.80 33.10
N ASP A 191 1.61 -18.20 34.21
CA ASP A 191 2.80 -18.64 34.98
C ASP A 191 2.72 -20.10 35.47
N ASP A 192 1.51 -20.63 35.62
CA ASP A 192 1.26 -22.03 36.00
C ASP A 192 1.27 -23.01 34.81
N GLY A 193 1.53 -22.52 33.60
CA GLY A 193 1.57 -23.30 32.37
C GLY A 193 0.20 -23.46 31.69
N THR A 194 -0.85 -22.79 32.18
CA THR A 194 -2.17 -22.81 31.54
C THR A 194 -2.12 -22.09 30.18
N PRO A 195 -2.50 -22.74 29.06
CA PRO A 195 -2.47 -22.12 27.74
C PRO A 195 -3.35 -20.87 27.63
N ALA A 196 -2.96 -19.91 26.80
CA ALA A 196 -3.66 -18.61 26.69
C ALA A 196 -5.15 -18.73 26.33
N TYR A 197 -5.54 -19.74 25.54
CA TYR A 197 -6.95 -19.96 25.19
C TYR A 197 -7.80 -20.40 26.39
N GLU A 198 -7.26 -21.23 27.30
CA GLU A 198 -7.98 -21.61 28.52
C GLU A 198 -8.09 -20.44 29.51
N VAL A 199 -7.03 -19.62 29.58
CA VAL A 199 -7.02 -18.37 30.36
C VAL A 199 -8.14 -17.43 29.88
N TYR A 200 -8.28 -17.27 28.56
CA TYR A 200 -9.37 -16.49 27.96
C TYR A 200 -10.76 -17.05 28.31
N GLU A 201 -10.98 -18.35 28.13
CA GLU A 201 -12.27 -19.00 28.39
C GLU A 201 -12.70 -18.95 29.86
N THR A 202 -11.74 -19.03 30.78
CA THR A 202 -12.00 -18.94 32.23
C THR A 202 -12.26 -17.51 32.69
N GLY A 203 -12.09 -16.52 31.81
CA GLY A 203 -12.36 -15.10 32.09
C GLY A 203 -11.37 -14.48 33.08
N VAL A 204 -10.26 -15.17 33.35
CA VAL A 204 -9.17 -14.63 34.16
C VAL A 204 -8.32 -13.76 33.22
N PRO A 205 -8.14 -12.46 33.50
CA PRO A 205 -7.19 -11.65 32.75
C PRO A 205 -5.81 -12.31 32.86
N PRO A 206 -5.03 -12.38 31.77
CA PRO A 206 -3.73 -13.00 31.81
C PRO A 206 -2.84 -12.17 32.75
N ASP A 207 -1.91 -12.80 33.45
CA ASP A 207 -0.90 -12.07 34.22
C ASP A 207 0.15 -11.36 33.31
N GLY A 208 -0.05 -11.41 31.98
CA GLY A 208 0.81 -10.87 30.95
C GLY A 208 0.29 -9.58 30.31
N THR A 209 1.25 -8.70 30.02
CA THR A 209 1.19 -7.49 29.20
C THR A 209 -0.02 -7.42 28.26
N VAL A 210 -0.96 -6.50 28.50
CA VAL A 210 -1.56 -5.82 27.34
C VAL A 210 -0.33 -5.33 26.60
N VAL A 211 -0.09 -5.84 25.39
CA VAL A 211 0.84 -5.22 24.48
C VAL A 211 -0.04 -4.28 23.67
N PRO A 212 -0.33 -3.05 24.13
CA PRO A 212 -0.70 -2.07 23.16
C PRO A 212 0.44 -2.11 22.14
N LEU A 213 0.12 -2.16 20.85
CA LEU A 213 1.09 -1.82 19.79
C LEU A 213 1.62 -0.36 19.91
N ASN A 214 1.23 0.31 21.00
CA ASN A 214 1.45 1.68 21.40
C ASN A 214 1.43 1.72 22.95
N ASP A 215 2.49 1.24 23.60
CA ASP A 215 2.72 1.09 25.06
C ASP A 215 2.58 2.38 25.90
N GLY A 216 1.80 3.35 25.43
CA GLY A 216 1.75 4.72 25.90
C GLY A 216 2.68 5.67 25.14
N SER A 217 3.51 5.18 24.21
CA SER A 217 4.54 5.99 23.50
C SER A 217 4.09 6.70 22.22
N GLY A 218 2.87 6.51 21.75
CA GLY A 218 2.29 7.17 20.58
C GLY A 218 2.06 6.24 19.39
N THR A 219 1.21 6.71 18.47
CA THR A 219 0.86 6.07 17.20
C THR A 219 2.10 5.55 16.46
N LEU A 220 2.19 4.24 16.24
CA LEU A 220 3.32 3.64 15.52
C LEU A 220 3.17 3.90 14.01
N PRO A 221 4.13 4.58 13.36
CA PRO A 221 4.11 4.71 11.91
C PRO A 221 4.48 3.38 11.26
N VAL A 222 3.59 2.86 10.42
CA VAL A 222 3.78 1.62 9.65
C VAL A 222 4.05 1.99 8.20
N PRO A 223 5.21 1.61 7.61
CA PRO A 223 5.44 1.83 6.20
C PRO A 223 4.48 0.97 5.37
N LEU A 224 3.92 1.56 4.32
CA LEU A 224 3.02 0.88 3.41
C LEU A 224 3.67 0.72 2.05
N VAL A 225 3.58 -0.49 1.51
CA VAL A 225 4.03 -0.80 0.14
C VAL A 225 2.81 -1.14 -0.69
N ASP A 226 2.60 -0.41 -1.78
CA ASP A 226 1.50 -0.62 -2.71
C ASP A 226 2.03 -1.14 -4.04
N ILE A 227 1.47 -2.24 -4.51
CA ILE A 227 1.61 -2.76 -5.86
C ILE A 227 0.20 -3.09 -6.32
N ASN A 228 -0.23 -2.51 -7.43
CA ASN A 228 -1.59 -2.64 -7.91
C ASN A 228 -1.64 -2.98 -9.39
N ALA A 229 -2.65 -3.78 -9.74
CA ALA A 229 -3.07 -4.01 -11.10
C ALA A 229 -4.59 -3.90 -11.15
N GLY A 230 -5.14 -3.36 -12.23
CA GLY A 230 -6.56 -3.14 -12.33
C GLY A 230 -7.09 -2.91 -13.73
N VAL A 231 -8.40 -2.89 -13.82
CA VAL A 231 -9.17 -2.58 -15.02
C VAL A 231 -9.99 -1.34 -14.74
N LYS A 232 -9.87 -0.33 -15.59
CA LYS A 232 -10.59 0.94 -15.49
C LYS A 232 -11.58 1.07 -16.63
N PHE A 233 -12.81 1.42 -16.29
CA PHE A 233 -13.90 1.74 -17.19
C PHE A 233 -14.12 3.24 -17.21
N ASN A 234 -13.95 3.89 -18.37
CA ASN A 234 -14.20 5.32 -18.54
C ASN A 234 -15.62 5.55 -19.07
N ILE A 235 -16.39 6.38 -18.38
CA ILE A 235 -17.78 6.72 -18.69
C ILE A 235 -17.84 8.18 -19.13
N ASN A 236 -18.01 8.39 -20.44
CA ASN A 236 -18.22 9.70 -21.07
C ASN A 236 -17.18 10.77 -20.66
N ASP A 237 -15.93 10.38 -20.46
CA ASP A 237 -14.80 11.24 -20.05
C ASP A 237 -15.00 12.02 -18.73
N ARG A 238 -16.07 11.71 -17.98
CA ARG A 238 -16.47 12.43 -16.76
C ARG A 238 -16.50 11.56 -15.52
N ALA A 239 -16.60 10.26 -15.69
CA ALA A 239 -16.61 9.32 -14.58
C ALA A 239 -15.78 8.10 -14.89
N SER A 240 -15.28 7.45 -13.85
CA SER A 240 -14.51 6.23 -13.93
C SER A 240 -14.98 5.22 -12.89
N ILE A 241 -14.88 3.95 -13.25
CA ILE A 241 -14.97 2.83 -12.30
C ILE A 241 -13.69 2.02 -12.49
N ARG A 242 -12.96 1.75 -11.42
CA ARG A 242 -11.75 0.93 -11.43
C ARG A 242 -11.96 -0.28 -10.54
N LEU A 243 -11.70 -1.47 -11.08
CA LEU A 243 -11.58 -2.71 -10.30
C LEU A 243 -10.09 -2.99 -10.16
N GLU A 244 -9.61 -3.20 -8.95
CA GLU A 244 -8.19 -3.32 -8.65
C GLU A 244 -7.90 -4.43 -7.65
N GLY A 245 -6.71 -5.00 -7.76
CA GLY A 245 -6.16 -5.91 -6.78
C GLY A 245 -4.65 -5.85 -6.76
N GLY A 246 -4.05 -6.45 -5.74
CA GLY A 246 -2.61 -6.47 -5.59
C GLY A 246 -2.17 -6.58 -4.14
N LEU A 247 -1.09 -5.88 -3.82
CA LEU A 247 -0.49 -5.82 -2.50
C LEU A 247 -0.58 -4.39 -1.97
N HIS A 248 -1.07 -4.21 -0.76
CA HIS A 248 -1.14 -2.95 -0.05
C HIS A 248 -0.71 -3.19 1.41
N THR A 249 0.56 -3.58 1.54
CA THR A 249 1.13 -4.36 2.66
C THR A 249 0.48 -5.75 2.86
N LEU A 250 -0.84 -5.86 2.70
CA LEU A 250 -1.63 -7.09 2.66
C LEU A 250 -2.16 -7.33 1.24
N PHE A 251 -2.53 -8.56 0.89
CA PHE A 251 -3.22 -8.80 -0.38
C PHE A 251 -4.57 -8.10 -0.37
N TYR A 252 -5.01 -7.63 -1.53
CA TYR A 252 -6.31 -6.98 -1.62
C TYR A 252 -7.00 -7.17 -2.95
N GLY A 253 -8.33 -7.01 -2.89
CA GLY A 253 -9.21 -6.79 -4.04
C GLY A 253 -10.20 -5.69 -3.70
N GLY A 254 -10.50 -4.81 -4.66
CA GLY A 254 -11.31 -3.63 -4.40
C GLY A 254 -11.80 -2.91 -5.64
N ALA A 255 -12.47 -1.79 -5.39
CA ALA A 255 -12.97 -0.91 -6.43
C ALA A 255 -12.81 0.56 -6.03
N ALA A 256 -12.61 1.41 -7.05
CA ALA A 256 -12.66 2.85 -6.94
C ALA A 256 -13.68 3.41 -7.94
N VAL A 257 -14.41 4.44 -7.53
CA VAL A 257 -15.38 5.15 -8.37
C VAL A 257 -15.13 6.63 -8.21
N GLY A 258 -15.10 7.37 -9.30
CA GLY A 258 -14.97 8.81 -9.21
C GLY A 258 -15.24 9.59 -10.47
N VAL A 259 -14.91 10.87 -10.37
CA VAL A 259 -15.29 11.92 -11.31
C VAL A 259 -14.03 12.58 -11.84
N VAL A 260 -14.01 12.79 -13.16
CA VAL A 260 -12.90 13.39 -13.93
C VAL A 260 -13.26 14.84 -14.27
N PHE A 261 -12.29 15.75 -14.12
CA PHE A 261 -12.44 17.18 -14.42
C PHE A 261 -11.16 17.80 -14.97
#